data_AF-A0AAV9G778-F1
#
_entry.id   AF-A0AAV9G778-F1
#
_cell.length_a   1.000
_cell.length_b   1.000
_cell.length_c   1.000
_cell.angle_alpha   90.00
_cell.angle_beta   90.00
_cell.angle_gamma   90.00
#
_symmetry.space_group_name_H-M   'P 1'
#
loop_
_entity.id
_entity.type
_entity.pdbx_description
1 polymer ?
#
loop_
_entity_poly.entity_id
_entity_poly.type
_entity_poly.pdbx_seq_one_letter_code
_entity_poly.pdbx_strand_id
1 'polypeptide(L)'
;MKFTIITIFAGAALAAPIISDASAAGVVTWADVGKREDASAQGVVTWADVGKREDASAQGVVTWADVGKREDASAQGVVTWADVGKREDASAQGVVTWADVGKREDASAQGVVTWADVGKREDASAQGVVTWADVGKR
;
A
#
# COMPACT_ATOMS: atom_id res chain seq x y z
N MET A 1 -15.16 -25.59 1.03
CA MET A 1 -15.22 -24.19 1.48
C MET A 1 -15.67 -23.35 0.29
N LYS A 2 -16.84 -22.70 0.36
CA LYS A 2 -17.29 -21.76 -0.68
C LYS A 2 -16.54 -20.45 -0.42
N PHE A 3 -15.54 -20.15 -1.23
CA PHE A 3 -14.95 -18.81 -1.26
C PHE A 3 -15.95 -17.92 -1.96
N THR A 4 -16.66 -17.09 -1.20
CA THR A 4 -17.47 -16.01 -1.77
C THR A 4 -16.48 -14.98 -2.31
N ILE A 5 -16.25 -14.98 -3.63
CA ILE A 5 -15.49 -13.95 -4.31
C ILE A 5 -16.38 -12.71 -4.35
N ILE A 6 -16.12 -11.74 -3.46
CA ILE A 6 -16.75 -10.42 -3.51
C ILE A 6 -15.90 -9.58 -4.48
N THR A 7 -16.21 -9.65 -5.78
CA THR A 7 -15.65 -8.73 -6.77
C THR A 7 -16.47 -7.43 -6.72
N ILE A 8 -16.01 -6.42 -5.98
CA ILE A 8 -16.57 -5.07 -6.07
C ILE A 8 -15.95 -4.40 -7.31
N PHE A 9 -16.64 -4.46 -8.45
CA PHE A 9 -16.37 -3.53 -9.55
C PHE A 9 -17.01 -2.18 -9.19
N ALA A 10 -16.31 -1.32 -8.45
CA ALA A 10 -16.68 0.09 -8.34
C ALA A 10 -16.23 0.83 -9.61
N GLY A 11 -16.82 0.47 -10.76
CA GLY A 11 -16.46 1.01 -12.06
C GLY A 11 -17.69 1.46 -12.84
N ALA A 12 -18.29 2.58 -12.42
CA ALA A 12 -19.04 3.51 -13.29
C ALA A 12 -19.62 4.68 -12.46
N ALA A 13 -18.89 5.78 -12.32
CA ALA A 13 -19.51 7.08 -12.07
C ALA A 13 -18.62 8.22 -12.59
N LEU A 14 -19.17 8.99 -13.53
CA LEU A 14 -18.69 10.31 -13.95
C LEU A 14 -18.80 11.31 -12.78
N ALA A 15 -17.87 11.22 -11.83
CA ALA A 15 -17.53 12.20 -10.79
C ALA A 15 -16.56 11.47 -9.86
N ALA A 16 -15.36 12.00 -9.62
CA ALA A 16 -14.36 11.37 -8.75
C ALA A 16 -15.01 11.08 -7.37
N PRO A 17 -15.33 9.81 -7.05
CA PRO A 17 -16.01 9.51 -5.82
C PRO A 17 -14.97 9.62 -4.71
N ILE A 18 -15.24 10.49 -3.73
CA ILE A 18 -14.57 10.41 -2.44
C ILE A 18 -15.15 9.15 -1.78
N ILE A 19 -14.38 8.07 -1.76
CA ILE A 19 -14.72 6.89 -0.95
C ILE A 19 -14.21 7.20 0.45
N SER A 20 -15.16 7.45 1.36
CA SER A 20 -14.84 7.84 2.74
C SER A 20 -14.50 6.65 3.63
N ASP A 21 -15.11 5.47 3.42
CA ASP A 21 -14.79 4.29 4.23
C ASP A 21 -15.18 2.98 3.50
N ALA A 22 -14.31 1.97 3.61
CA ALA A 22 -14.32 0.78 2.77
C ALA A 22 -13.77 -0.42 3.54
N SER A 23 -14.56 -1.48 3.77
CA SER A 23 -14.09 -2.72 4.41
C SER A 23 -14.48 -3.98 3.63
N ALA A 24 -13.55 -4.93 3.51
CA ALA A 24 -13.79 -6.19 2.79
C ALA A 24 -12.93 -7.36 3.31
N ALA A 25 -13.42 -8.59 3.12
CA ALA A 25 -12.72 -9.81 3.53
C ALA A 25 -12.69 -10.86 2.40
N GLY A 26 -11.62 -11.65 2.33
CA GLY A 26 -11.44 -12.70 1.32
C GLY A 26 -10.43 -12.31 0.24
N VAL A 27 -10.78 -12.53 -1.02
CA VAL A 27 -9.99 -12.03 -2.16
C VAL A 27 -10.64 -10.74 -2.63
N VAL A 28 -9.92 -9.63 -2.52
CA VAL A 28 -10.47 -8.29 -2.78
C VAL A 28 -9.52 -7.50 -3.68
N THR A 29 -10.10 -6.82 -4.68
CA THR A 29 -9.37 -5.91 -5.57
C THR A 29 -10.09 -4.57 -5.60
N TRP A 30 -9.35 -3.49 -5.34
CA TRP A 30 -9.82 -2.10 -5.41
C TRP A 30 -9.02 -1.34 -6.45
N ALA A 31 -9.69 -0.49 -7.23
CA ALA A 31 -9.04 0.39 -8.18
C ALA A 31 -9.78 1.73 -8.29
N ASP A 32 -9.13 2.81 -7.85
CA ASP A 32 -9.73 4.14 -7.82
C ASP A 32 -8.87 5.19 -8.52
N VAL A 33 -9.53 6.25 -9.00
CA VAL A 33 -8.88 7.48 -9.47
C VAL A 33 -9.46 8.66 -8.69
N GLY A 34 -8.62 9.36 -7.93
CA GLY A 34 -9.03 10.54 -7.17
C GLY A 34 -8.54 10.53 -5.72
N LYS A 35 -9.45 10.89 -4.80
CA LYS A 35 -9.16 10.93 -3.36
C LYS A 35 -9.86 9.78 -2.65
N ARG A 36 -9.13 9.07 -1.80
CA ARG A 36 -9.67 8.10 -0.84
C ARG A 36 -9.21 8.47 0.55
N GLU A 37 -10.14 8.48 1.50
CA GLU A 37 -9.84 8.74 2.92
C GLU A 37 -9.45 7.42 3.59
N ASP A 38 -10.41 6.54 3.93
CA ASP A 38 -10.10 5.33 4.70
C ASP A 38 -10.44 4.02 3.97
N ALA A 39 -9.60 2.99 4.14
CA ALA A 39 -9.99 1.63 3.78
C ALA A 39 -9.27 0.52 4.57
N SER A 40 -9.99 -0.58 4.82
CA SER A 40 -9.50 -1.77 5.51
C SER A 40 -9.80 -3.06 4.75
N ALA A 41 -8.87 -4.03 4.77
CA ALA A 41 -9.12 -5.34 4.16
C ALA A 41 -8.43 -6.51 4.86
N GLN A 42 -9.05 -7.69 4.82
CA GLN A 42 -8.48 -8.94 5.34
C GLN A 42 -8.46 -10.04 4.27
N GLY A 43 -7.34 -10.75 4.12
CA GLY A 43 -7.19 -11.88 3.20
C GLY A 43 -6.17 -11.60 2.10
N VAL A 44 -6.51 -11.90 0.84
CA VAL A 44 -5.68 -11.55 -0.32
C VAL A 44 -6.20 -10.24 -0.89
N VAL A 45 -5.40 -9.21 -0.82
CA VAL A 45 -5.83 -7.84 -1.07
C VAL A 45 -4.95 -7.22 -2.15
N THR A 46 -5.57 -6.59 -3.14
CA THR A 46 -4.87 -5.81 -4.16
C THR A 46 -5.49 -4.43 -4.27
N TRP A 47 -4.68 -3.39 -4.16
CA TRP A 47 -5.06 -1.99 -4.32
C TRP A 47 -4.28 -1.38 -5.47
N ALA A 48 -4.98 -0.66 -6.34
CA ALA A 48 -4.36 0.08 -7.44
C ALA A 48 -5.00 1.47 -7.57
N ASP A 49 -4.42 2.47 -6.92
CA ASP A 49 -5.02 3.80 -6.86
C ASP A 49 -4.17 4.85 -7.62
N VAL A 50 -4.84 5.80 -8.28
CA VAL A 50 -4.20 6.98 -8.89
C VAL A 50 -4.75 8.24 -8.22
N GLY A 51 -3.92 8.96 -7.45
CA GLY A 51 -4.32 10.22 -6.83
C GLY A 51 -3.79 10.39 -5.39
N LYS A 52 -4.66 10.82 -4.48
CA LYS A 52 -4.31 11.00 -3.06
C LYS A 52 -5.02 9.94 -2.23
N ARG A 53 -4.27 9.26 -1.38
CA ARG A 53 -4.79 8.38 -0.35
C ARG A 53 -4.33 8.85 1.03
N GLU A 54 -5.27 8.93 1.96
CA GLU A 54 -4.98 9.29 3.34
C GLU A 54 -4.61 8.03 4.12
N ASP A 55 -5.57 7.16 4.47
CA ASP A 55 -5.32 6.03 5.36
C ASP A 55 -5.63 4.66 4.74
N ALA A 56 -4.87 3.66 5.17
CA ALA A 56 -5.09 2.29 4.75
C ALA A 56 -4.58 1.25 5.73
N SER A 57 -5.36 0.20 5.96
CA SER A 57 -4.96 -0.95 6.77
C SER A 57 -5.28 -2.27 6.08
N ALA A 58 -4.36 -3.23 6.12
CA ALA A 58 -4.64 -4.56 5.56
C ALA A 58 -3.95 -5.70 6.32
N GLN A 59 -4.61 -6.86 6.37
CA GLN A 59 -4.06 -8.08 6.97
C GLN A 59 -4.12 -9.25 5.99
N GLY A 60 -3.04 -10.02 5.87
CA GLY A 60 -2.95 -11.21 5.02
C GLY A 60 -1.89 -11.06 3.92
N VAL A 61 -2.25 -11.36 2.67
CA VAL A 61 -1.40 -11.16 1.50
C VAL A 61 -1.89 -9.90 0.80
N VAL A 62 -1.08 -8.85 0.77
CA VAL A 62 -1.52 -7.52 0.32
C VAL A 62 -0.57 -7.00 -0.74
N THR A 63 -1.12 -6.44 -1.81
CA THR A 63 -0.37 -5.75 -2.85
C THR A 63 -0.94 -4.36 -3.03
N TRP A 64 -0.09 -3.34 -2.94
CA TRP A 64 -0.41 -1.95 -3.20
C TRP A 64 0.37 -1.48 -4.41
N ALA A 65 -0.31 -0.82 -5.33
CA ALA A 65 0.28 -0.25 -6.53
C ALA A 65 -0.29 1.15 -6.78
N ASP A 66 0.31 2.17 -6.17
CA ASP A 66 -0.26 3.52 -6.18
C ASP A 66 0.57 4.51 -6.99
N VAL A 67 -0.12 5.44 -7.65
CA VAL A 67 0.50 6.58 -8.34
C VAL A 67 -0.03 7.87 -7.74
N GLY A 68 0.83 8.64 -7.07
CA GLY A 68 0.48 9.96 -6.53
C GLY A 68 1.00 10.20 -5.13
N LYS A 69 0.10 10.57 -4.21
CA LYS A 69 0.44 10.88 -2.81
C LYS A 69 -0.24 9.90 -1.87
N ARG A 70 0.52 9.40 -0.91
CA ARG A 70 0.02 8.56 0.16
C ARG A 70 0.50 9.09 1.51
N GLU A 71 -0.44 9.29 2.43
CA GLU A 71 -0.12 9.76 3.79
C GLU A 71 0.20 8.54 4.65
N ASP A 72 -0.78 7.75 5.07
CA ASP A 72 -0.56 6.67 6.03
C ASP A 72 -0.93 5.28 5.49
N ALA A 73 -0.14 4.28 5.89
CA ALA A 73 -0.48 2.91 5.58
C ALA A 73 0.13 1.88 6.52
N SER A 74 -0.69 0.88 6.87
CA SER A 74 -0.31 -0.24 7.72
C SER A 74 -0.66 -1.57 7.08
N ALA A 75 0.24 -2.55 7.17
CA ALA A 75 -0.07 -3.90 6.72
C ALA A 75 0.58 -5.00 7.57
N GLN A 76 -0.14 -6.10 7.79
CA GLN A 76 0.37 -7.28 8.49
C GLN A 76 0.28 -8.53 7.60
N GLY A 77 1.36 -9.30 7.49
CA GLY A 77 1.44 -10.53 6.71
C GLY A 77 2.45 -10.44 5.57
N VAL A 78 2.07 -10.89 4.38
CA VAL A 78 2.89 -10.74 3.16
C VAL A 78 2.43 -9.48 2.45
N VAL A 79 3.32 -8.52 2.27
CA VAL A 79 2.95 -7.22 1.74
C VAL A 79 3.91 -6.81 0.63
N THR A 80 3.36 -6.40 -0.49
CA THR A 80 4.12 -5.81 -1.60
C THR A 80 3.60 -4.40 -1.83
N TRP A 81 4.49 -3.43 -1.87
CA TRP A 81 4.20 -2.04 -2.15
C TRP A 81 5.00 -1.62 -3.37
N ALA A 82 4.33 -0.99 -4.32
CA ALA A 82 4.92 -0.51 -5.54
C ALA A 82 4.37 0.88 -5.85
N ASP A 83 5.01 1.92 -5.31
CA ASP A 83 4.46 3.27 -5.36
C ASP A 83 5.27 4.19 -6.27
N VAL A 84 4.58 5.08 -7.00
CA VAL A 84 5.20 6.16 -7.76
C VAL A 84 4.69 7.50 -7.24
N GLY A 85 5.57 8.30 -6.63
CA GLY A 85 5.25 9.64 -6.19
C GLY A 85 5.78 9.98 -4.81
N LYS A 86 4.90 10.43 -3.91
CA LYS A 86 5.26 10.80 -2.55
C LYS A 86 4.56 9.92 -1.54
N ARG A 87 5.31 9.50 -0.54
CA ARG A 87 4.80 8.77 0.60
C ARG A 87 5.31 9.37 1.90
N GLU A 88 4.39 9.62 2.82
CA GLU A 88 4.73 10.16 4.13
C GLU A 88 5.05 8.99 5.06
N ASP A 89 4.06 8.19 5.49
CA ASP A 89 4.26 7.16 6.50
C ASP A 89 3.88 5.74 6.04
N ALA A 90 4.60 4.77 6.60
CA ALA A 90 4.46 3.38 6.22
C ALA A 90 4.91 2.43 7.32
N SER A 91 4.04 1.53 7.73
CA SER A 91 4.35 0.47 8.69
C SER A 91 3.97 -0.90 8.14
N ALA A 92 4.85 -1.88 8.29
CA ALA A 92 4.52 -3.25 7.91
C ALA A 92 5.15 -4.31 8.81
N GLN A 93 4.42 -5.40 9.06
CA GLN A 93 4.90 -6.55 9.82
C GLN A 93 4.76 -7.84 9.01
N GLY A 94 5.81 -8.66 8.94
CA GLY A 94 5.83 -9.96 8.25
C GLY A 94 6.84 -10.00 7.10
N VAL A 95 6.41 -10.45 5.92
CA VAL A 95 7.24 -10.47 4.71
C VAL A 95 6.85 -9.29 3.84
N VAL A 96 7.74 -8.31 3.70
CA VAL A 96 7.41 -7.03 3.08
C VAL A 96 8.36 -6.75 1.93
N THR A 97 7.84 -6.28 0.81
CA THR A 97 8.63 -5.82 -0.33
C THR A 97 8.17 -4.42 -0.68
N TRP A 98 9.11 -3.47 -0.71
CA TRP A 98 8.91 -2.09 -1.12
C TRP A 98 9.67 -1.85 -2.42
N ALA A 99 9.00 -1.24 -3.38
CA ALA A 99 9.56 -0.88 -4.67
C ALA A 99 9.04 0.51 -5.06
N ASP A 100 9.67 1.55 -4.52
CA ASP A 100 9.12 2.91 -4.64
C ASP A 100 9.95 3.77 -5.60
N VAL A 101 9.27 4.64 -6.36
CA VAL A 101 9.90 5.67 -7.19
C VAL A 101 9.40 7.04 -6.73
N GLY A 102 10.30 7.85 -6.17
CA GLY A 102 9.99 9.24 -5.80
C GLY A 102 10.52 9.65 -4.43
N LYS A 103 9.65 10.13 -3.55
CA LYS A 103 10.04 10.58 -2.20
C LYS A 103 9.31 9.76 -1.14
N ARG A 104 10.06 9.34 -0.13
CA ARG A 104 9.54 8.68 1.06
C ARG A 104 10.06 9.37 2.31
N GLU A 105 9.17 9.75 3.22
CA GLU A 105 9.55 10.39 4.48
C GLU A 105 9.87 9.28 5.50
N ASP A 106 8.87 8.57 6.00
CA ASP A 106 9.03 7.59 7.07
C ASP A 106 8.61 6.17 6.68
N ALA A 107 9.39 5.21 7.19
CA ALA A 107 9.22 3.83 6.79
C ALA A 107 9.71 2.86 7.87
N SER A 108 8.79 2.05 8.41
CA SER A 108 9.06 1.04 9.42
C SER A 108 8.62 -0.35 8.96
N ALA A 109 9.48 -1.35 9.16
CA ALA A 109 9.09 -2.72 8.91
C ALA A 109 9.71 -3.74 9.88
N GLN A 110 8.95 -4.75 10.27
CA GLN A 110 9.41 -5.86 11.11
C GLN A 110 9.24 -7.20 10.39
N GLY A 111 10.29 -8.02 10.34
CA GLY A 111 10.28 -9.36 9.73
C GLY A 111 11.27 -9.49 8.58
N VAL A 112 10.83 -10.03 7.44
CA VAL A 112 11.64 -10.14 6.22
C VAL A 112 11.25 -9.00 5.30
N VAL A 113 12.15 -8.08 5.03
CA VAL A 113 11.82 -6.87 4.27
C VAL A 113 12.82 -6.66 3.15
N THR A 114 12.32 -6.47 1.93
CA THR A 114 13.11 -6.07 0.77
C THR A 114 12.74 -4.66 0.38
N TRP A 115 13.72 -3.81 0.13
CA TRP A 115 13.53 -2.43 -0.28
C TRP A 115 14.28 -2.19 -1.59
N ALA A 116 13.61 -1.56 -2.54
CA ALA A 116 14.15 -1.22 -3.85
C ALA A 116 13.65 0.16 -4.26
N ASP A 117 14.28 1.21 -3.73
CA ASP A 117 13.79 2.57 -3.90
C ASP A 117 14.59 3.39 -4.91
N VAL A 118 13.92 4.13 -5.79
CA VAL A 118 14.52 5.11 -6.69
C VAL A 118 14.08 6.51 -6.29
N GLY A 119 14.97 7.31 -5.69
CA GLY A 119 14.67 8.70 -5.36
C GLY A 119 15.22 9.17 -4.01
N LYS A 120 14.39 9.86 -3.22
CA LYS A 120 14.78 10.36 -1.90
C LYS A 120 14.07 9.60 -0.80
N ARG A 121 14.82 9.22 0.24
CA ARG A 121 14.26 8.70 1.48
C ARG A 121 14.85 9.45 2.67
N GLU A 122 14.02 9.79 3.65
CA GLU A 122 14.47 10.50 4.84
C GLU A 122 14.73 9.53 5.98
N ASP A 123 13.72 8.76 6.41
CA ASP A 123 13.82 7.89 7.57
C ASP A 123 13.35 6.44 7.33
N ALA A 124 14.09 5.55 7.98
CA ALA A 124 14.21 4.17 7.55
C ALA A 124 14.52 3.22 8.71
N SER A 125 13.51 2.52 9.22
CA SER A 125 13.72 1.48 10.23
C SER A 125 13.25 0.12 9.75
N ALA A 126 14.10 -0.89 9.97
CA ALA A 126 13.72 -2.26 9.70
C ALA A 126 14.34 -3.20 10.75
N GLN A 127 13.55 -4.14 11.27
CA GLN A 127 14.00 -5.16 12.20
C GLN A 127 13.80 -6.55 11.60
N GLY A 128 14.84 -7.39 11.60
CA GLY A 128 14.81 -8.74 11.05
C GLY A 128 15.75 -8.92 9.86
N VAL A 129 15.33 -9.67 8.84
CA VAL A 129 16.14 -9.89 7.64
C VAL A 129 15.82 -8.79 6.64
N VAL A 130 16.82 -7.96 6.33
CA VAL A 130 16.60 -6.77 5.49
C VAL A 130 17.55 -6.76 4.30
N THR A 131 17.00 -6.53 3.12
CA THR A 131 17.76 -6.31 1.88
C THR A 131 17.44 -4.93 1.32
N TRP A 132 18.45 -4.19 0.91
CA TRP A 132 18.32 -2.84 0.36
C TRP A 132 18.91 -2.75 -1.06
N ALA A 133 18.21 -2.09 -1.97
CA ALA A 133 18.65 -1.83 -3.33
C ALA A 133 18.18 -0.44 -3.78
N ASP A 134 18.81 0.61 -3.25
CA ASP A 134 18.34 1.99 -3.49
C ASP A 134 19.21 2.74 -4.49
N VAL A 135 18.57 3.50 -5.37
CA VAL A 135 19.19 4.40 -6.33
C VAL A 135 18.70 5.82 -6.06
N GLY A 136 19.51 6.60 -5.34
CA GLY A 136 19.17 7.97 -5.03
C GLY A 136 19.78 8.44 -3.71
N LYS A 137 19.18 9.47 -3.11
CA LYS A 137 19.65 10.00 -1.82
C LYS A 137 18.87 9.35 -0.68
N ARG A 138 19.61 8.76 0.24
CA ARG A 138 19.14 8.51 1.60
C ARG A 138 19.53 9.70 2.48
#